data_AF-A0A1F7L9E7-F1
#
_entry.id   AF-A0A1F7L9E7-F1
#
_cell.length_a   1.000
_cell.length_b   1.000
_cell.length_c   1.000
_cell.angle_alpha   90.00
_cell.angle_beta   90.00
_cell.angle_gamma   90.00
#
_symmetry.space_group_name_H-M   'P 1'
#
loop_
_entity.id
_entity.type
_entity.pdbx_description
1 polymer ?
#
loop_
_entity_poly.entity_id
_entity_poly.type
_entity_poly.pdbx_seq_one_letter_code
_entity_poly.pdbx_strand_id
1 'polypeptide(L)'
;MEDSGLDGAEDLRDERERSECRRPIEELHASVWPGWWSMDGHPGARTADPDSRGCDVEFAIREYALENSTFVVSSSWYLPASEIPPELQDVMQYNLAVGGSCIVNPSGQWVREPVFSQETIVWAEIDQEERRLAKAYFDSMGHYSRFDVLQLLIREEGWEPTPRPEPRPRELREAADRFEVRFDRLEAMVERLLRRE
;
A
#
# COMPACT_ATOMS: atom_id res chain seq x y z
N MET A 1 -0.95 -54.42 -15.57
CA MET A 1 -2.23 -54.36 -14.83
C MET A 1 -1.88 -53.72 -13.50
N GLU A 2 -2.09 -52.44 -13.22
CA GLU A 2 -2.65 -51.29 -13.92
C GLU A 2 -1.85 -50.07 -13.47
N ASP A 3 -1.76 -49.11 -14.36
CA ASP A 3 -1.08 -47.83 -14.23
C ASP A 3 -1.95 -46.90 -13.36
N SER A 4 -1.51 -46.59 -12.14
CA SER A 4 -2.19 -45.65 -11.24
C SER A 4 -1.46 -44.30 -11.26
N GLY A 5 -1.34 -43.70 -12.44
CA GLY A 5 -0.70 -42.40 -12.69
C GLY A 5 -1.63 -41.19 -12.59
N LEU A 6 -2.66 -41.20 -11.75
CA LEU A 6 -3.66 -40.12 -11.70
C LEU A 6 -3.86 -39.40 -10.35
N ASP A 7 -3.16 -39.79 -9.28
CA ASP A 7 -3.42 -39.23 -7.94
C ASP A 7 -2.73 -37.87 -7.66
N GLY A 8 -1.68 -37.52 -8.42
CA GLY A 8 -0.94 -36.26 -8.19
C GLY A 8 -1.51 -35.02 -8.88
N ALA A 9 -2.43 -35.19 -9.84
CA ALA A 9 -2.96 -34.08 -10.64
C ALA A 9 -4.25 -33.47 -10.08
N GLU A 10 -4.95 -34.19 -9.19
CA GLU A 10 -6.09 -33.65 -8.43
C GLU A 10 -5.61 -32.87 -7.21
N ASP A 11 -4.57 -33.35 -6.51
CA ASP A 11 -3.95 -32.68 -5.35
C ASP A 11 -3.36 -31.30 -5.73
N LEU A 12 -2.65 -31.21 -6.86
CA LEU A 12 -2.11 -29.94 -7.37
C LEU A 12 -3.18 -28.97 -7.91
N ARG A 13 -4.36 -29.48 -8.28
CA ARG A 13 -5.51 -28.64 -8.67
C ARG A 13 -6.20 -28.09 -7.43
N ASP A 14 -6.34 -28.89 -6.40
CA ASP A 14 -6.91 -28.51 -5.11
C ASP A 14 -6.00 -27.51 -4.36
N GLU A 15 -4.67 -27.65 -4.43
CA GLU A 15 -3.73 -26.64 -3.93
C GLU A 15 -3.80 -25.31 -4.71
N ARG A 16 -3.96 -25.36 -6.04
CA ARG A 16 -4.12 -24.16 -6.88
C ARG A 16 -5.47 -23.46 -6.64
N GLU A 17 -6.56 -24.20 -6.53
CA GLU A 17 -7.89 -23.66 -6.23
C GLU A 17 -7.97 -23.09 -4.80
N ARG A 18 -7.30 -23.71 -3.81
CA ARG A 18 -7.11 -23.12 -2.48
C ARG A 18 -6.22 -21.88 -2.50
N SER A 19 -5.25 -21.81 -3.42
CA SER A 19 -4.40 -20.62 -3.61
C SER A 19 -5.15 -19.45 -4.27
N GLU A 20 -6.06 -19.73 -5.20
CA GLU A 20 -6.88 -18.71 -5.89
C GLU A 20 -7.96 -18.09 -4.99
N CYS A 21 -8.41 -18.81 -3.94
CA CYS A 21 -9.36 -18.30 -2.95
C CYS A 21 -8.72 -17.29 -1.95
N ARG A 22 -7.39 -17.28 -1.83
CA ARG A 22 -6.68 -16.28 -1.03
C ARG A 22 -6.29 -15.11 -1.92
N ARG A 23 -7.04 -14.00 -1.84
CA ARG A 23 -6.50 -12.71 -2.29
C ARG A 23 -5.10 -12.56 -1.68
N PRO A 24 -4.03 -12.36 -2.46
CA PRO A 24 -2.67 -12.36 -1.94
C PRO A 24 -2.56 -11.23 -0.91
N ILE A 25 -2.39 -11.61 0.34
CA ILE A 25 -2.11 -10.68 1.43
C ILE A 25 -0.66 -10.24 1.26
N GLU A 26 -0.42 -8.93 1.36
CA GLU A 26 0.91 -8.35 1.26
C GLU A 26 1.93 -9.14 2.12
N GLU A 27 3.09 -9.43 1.52
CA GLU A 27 4.16 -10.17 2.19
C GLU A 27 5.30 -9.27 2.67
N LEU A 28 5.49 -8.17 1.94
CA LEU A 28 6.50 -7.16 2.14
C LEU A 28 5.84 -5.80 1.92
N HIS A 29 5.89 -4.97 2.95
CA HIS A 29 5.51 -3.58 2.88
C HIS A 29 6.76 -2.70 2.72
N ALA A 30 6.75 -1.81 1.74
CA ALA A 30 7.82 -0.83 1.54
C ALA A 30 7.34 0.55 1.98
N SER A 31 7.97 1.11 3.00
CA SER A 31 7.68 2.46 3.48
C SER A 31 8.85 3.41 3.24
N VAL A 32 8.54 4.67 2.92
CA VAL A 32 9.54 5.73 2.74
C VAL A 32 9.23 6.88 3.67
N TRP A 33 10.22 7.30 4.45
CA TRP A 33 10.09 8.38 5.42
C TRP A 33 11.16 9.46 5.20
N PRO A 34 10.88 10.72 5.55
CA PRO A 34 11.87 11.80 5.43
C PRO A 34 13.10 11.62 6.33
N GLY A 35 13.02 10.80 7.38
CA GLY A 35 14.07 10.67 8.39
C GLY A 35 13.57 10.12 9.71
N TRP A 36 14.19 10.56 10.81
CA TRP A 36 13.83 10.18 12.18
C TRP A 36 13.88 11.40 13.11
N TRP A 37 12.92 11.52 14.01
CA TRP A 37 12.73 12.76 14.79
C TRP A 37 12.07 12.54 16.13
N SER A 38 12.27 13.50 17.03
CA SER A 38 11.41 13.74 18.19
C SER A 38 10.34 14.77 17.84
N MET A 39 9.21 14.72 18.55
CA MET A 39 8.09 15.65 18.38
C MET A 39 7.70 16.22 19.74
N ASP A 40 7.74 17.55 19.88
CA ASP A 40 7.31 18.25 21.09
C ASP A 40 5.84 18.67 21.01
N GLY A 41 4.94 17.72 21.26
CA GLY A 41 3.49 17.93 21.43
C GLY A 41 2.70 18.43 20.21
N HIS A 42 3.38 18.95 19.18
CA HIS A 42 2.78 19.53 17.98
C HIS A 42 3.38 18.92 16.70
N PRO A 43 2.57 18.54 15.69
CA PRO A 43 3.07 17.89 14.47
C PRO A 43 4.12 18.68 13.67
N GLY A 44 4.09 20.01 13.78
CA GLY A 44 5.09 20.89 13.17
C GLY A 44 6.37 21.11 13.99
N ALA A 45 6.40 20.66 15.24
CA ALA A 45 7.54 20.81 16.14
C ALA A 45 8.40 19.54 16.13
N ARG A 46 8.89 19.17 14.94
CA ARG A 46 9.76 18.01 14.74
C ARG A 46 11.22 18.44 14.74
N THR A 47 12.07 17.69 15.43
CA THR A 47 13.51 17.90 15.43
C THR A 47 14.21 16.59 15.15
N ALA A 48 15.19 16.63 14.24
CA ALA A 48 15.95 15.45 13.88
C ALA A 48 16.69 14.92 15.11
N ASP A 49 16.47 13.66 15.44
CA ASP A 49 16.92 13.08 16.70
C ASP A 49 17.08 11.57 16.55
N PRO A 50 18.30 11.09 16.23
CA PRO A 50 18.60 9.66 16.09
C PRO A 50 18.34 8.83 17.35
N ASP A 51 18.39 9.47 18.52
CA ASP A 51 18.19 8.82 19.82
C ASP A 51 16.72 8.84 20.26
N SER A 52 15.83 9.39 19.42
CA SER A 52 14.42 9.50 19.75
C SER A 52 13.76 8.12 19.84
N ARG A 53 13.34 7.77 21.05
CA ARG A 53 12.52 6.58 21.34
C ARG A 53 11.01 6.80 21.14
N GLY A 54 10.63 7.98 20.66
CA GLY A 54 9.24 8.41 20.51
C GLY A 54 8.91 8.85 19.09
N CYS A 55 9.73 8.48 18.10
CA CYS A 55 9.46 8.80 16.71
C CYS A 55 8.18 8.07 16.27
N ASP A 56 7.22 8.81 15.73
CA ASP A 56 5.97 8.29 15.18
C ASP A 56 6.22 7.29 14.03
N VAL A 57 7.33 7.43 13.30
CA VAL A 57 7.77 6.45 12.29
C VAL A 57 7.97 5.06 12.88
N GLU A 58 8.61 4.94 14.05
CA GLU A 58 8.84 3.65 14.69
C GLU A 58 7.51 2.94 15.00
N PHE A 59 6.57 3.67 15.58
CA PHE A 59 5.27 3.11 15.91
C PHE A 59 4.51 2.70 14.65
N ALA A 60 4.50 3.55 13.62
CA ALA A 60 3.79 3.29 12.37
C ALA A 60 4.31 2.03 11.66
N ILE A 61 5.62 1.87 11.51
CA ILE A 61 6.18 0.70 10.80
C ILE A 61 6.03 -0.60 11.61
N ARG A 62 6.12 -0.54 12.94
CA ARG A 62 5.98 -1.73 13.80
C ARG A 62 4.53 -2.16 13.94
N GLU A 63 3.62 -1.20 14.06
CA GLU A 63 2.18 -1.45 14.03
C GLU A 63 1.76 -2.08 12.70
N TYR A 64 2.20 -1.51 11.57
CA TYR A 64 1.85 -2.03 10.25
C TYR A 64 2.30 -3.48 10.07
N ALA A 65 3.53 -3.79 10.48
CA ALA A 65 4.08 -5.14 10.43
C ALA A 65 3.23 -6.14 11.24
N LEU A 66 2.87 -5.76 12.47
CA LEU A 66 2.11 -6.58 13.39
C LEU A 66 0.65 -6.76 12.95
N GLU A 67 -0.02 -5.68 12.56
CA GLU A 67 -1.43 -5.71 12.17
C GLU A 67 -1.65 -6.59 10.93
N ASN A 68 -0.74 -6.50 9.96
CA ASN A 68 -0.87 -7.17 8.66
C ASN A 68 -0.11 -8.50 8.58
N SER A 69 0.65 -8.87 9.62
CA SER A 69 1.53 -10.04 9.62
C SER A 69 2.46 -10.05 8.39
N THR A 70 3.11 -8.91 8.15
CA THR A 70 3.96 -8.65 6.99
C THR A 70 5.33 -8.15 7.42
N PHE A 71 6.35 -8.34 6.60
CA PHE A 71 7.64 -7.69 6.82
C PHE A 71 7.55 -6.24 6.37
N VAL A 72 8.14 -5.31 7.12
CA VAL A 72 8.23 -3.90 6.71
C VAL A 72 9.68 -3.55 6.42
N VAL A 73 9.94 -3.11 5.20
CA VAL A 73 11.21 -2.51 4.78
C VAL A 73 11.03 -1.01 4.77
N SER A 74 11.64 -0.33 5.72
CA SER A 74 11.53 1.12 5.88
C SER A 74 12.82 1.79 5.40
N SER A 75 12.67 2.73 4.47
CA SER A 75 13.75 3.57 3.96
C SER A 75 13.57 5.00 4.46
N SER A 76 14.62 5.55 5.06
CA SER A 76 14.67 6.94 5.49
C SER A 76 15.81 7.68 4.81
N TRP A 77 15.61 8.97 4.55
CA TRP A 77 16.65 9.79 3.92
C TRP A 77 17.78 10.09 4.92
N TYR A 78 19.00 10.15 4.38
CA TYR A 78 20.17 10.67 5.08
C TYR A 78 20.78 11.79 4.22
N LEU A 79 20.86 12.99 4.77
CA LEU A 79 21.50 14.15 4.16
C LEU A 79 22.33 14.87 5.22
N PRO A 80 23.67 14.70 5.24
CA PRO A 80 24.51 15.38 6.20
C PRO A 80 24.50 16.89 5.95
N ALA A 81 24.55 17.68 7.03
CA ALA A 81 24.51 19.15 6.93
C ALA A 81 25.65 19.73 6.06
N SER A 82 26.79 19.03 5.98
CA SER A 82 27.93 19.41 5.14
C SER A 82 27.66 19.32 3.64
N GLU A 83 26.65 18.55 3.22
CA GLU A 83 26.27 18.37 1.81
C GLU A 83 25.14 19.31 1.38
N ILE A 84 24.57 20.06 2.32
CA ILE A 84 23.56 21.07 2.02
C ILE A 84 24.26 22.29 1.39
N PRO A 85 23.91 22.68 0.14
CA PRO A 85 24.48 23.87 -0.49
C PRO A 85 24.31 25.11 0.39
N PRO A 86 25.32 26.00 0.49
CA PRO A 86 25.26 27.19 1.33
C PRO A 86 24.01 28.05 1.11
N GLU A 87 23.53 28.13 -0.12
CA GLU A 87 22.35 28.91 -0.52
C GLU A 87 21.03 28.33 0.03
N LEU A 88 21.04 27.06 0.44
CA LEU A 88 19.86 26.34 0.93
C LEU A 88 19.87 26.11 2.44
N GLN A 89 20.95 26.46 3.16
CA GLN A 89 21.06 26.19 4.60
C GLN A 89 19.94 26.85 5.41
N ASP A 90 19.56 28.08 5.08
CA ASP A 90 18.46 28.80 5.75
C ASP A 90 17.08 28.17 5.48
N VAL A 91 16.89 27.56 4.30
CA VAL A 91 15.65 26.90 3.93
C VAL A 91 15.56 25.49 4.53
N MET A 92 16.71 24.81 4.65
CA MET A 92 16.83 23.43 5.12
C MET A 92 17.15 23.32 6.62
N GLN A 93 16.88 24.37 7.42
CA GLN A 93 17.07 24.34 8.88
C GLN A 93 16.25 23.22 9.56
N TYR A 94 15.18 22.75 8.93
CA TYR A 94 14.34 21.64 9.37
C TYR A 94 14.72 20.30 8.72
N ASN A 95 16.00 20.07 8.44
CA ASN A 95 16.46 18.81 7.86
C ASN A 95 16.23 17.64 8.84
N LEU A 96 15.24 16.79 8.55
CA LEU A 96 14.94 15.58 9.32
C LEU A 96 15.73 14.35 8.84
N ALA A 97 16.46 14.46 7.72
CA ALA A 97 17.13 13.35 7.04
C ALA A 97 18.40 12.90 7.77
N VAL A 98 18.23 12.27 8.94
CA VAL A 98 19.30 11.70 9.77
C VAL A 98 19.45 10.18 9.60
N GLY A 99 18.74 9.59 8.63
CA GLY A 99 18.61 8.15 8.46
C GLY A 99 17.38 7.61 9.20
N GLY A 100 17.46 6.35 9.64
CA GLY A 100 16.36 5.59 10.24
C GLY A 100 15.90 4.39 9.42
N SER A 101 16.62 4.06 8.33
CA SER A 101 16.29 2.88 7.51
C SER A 101 16.45 1.60 8.32
N CYS A 102 15.45 0.72 8.27
CA CYS A 102 15.32 -0.47 9.10
C CYS A 102 14.47 -1.56 8.45
N ILE A 103 14.48 -2.76 9.04
CA ILE A 103 13.63 -3.89 8.62
C ILE A 103 12.93 -4.45 9.85
N VAL A 104 11.61 -4.60 9.77
CA VAL A 104 10.74 -5.12 10.84
C VAL A 104 10.12 -6.44 10.41
N ASN A 105 10.05 -7.41 11.32
CA ASN A 105 9.37 -8.68 11.09
C ASN A 105 7.87 -8.60 11.40
N PRO A 106 7.08 -9.61 11.01
CA PRO A 106 5.64 -9.68 11.28
C PRO A 106 5.23 -9.61 12.75
N SER A 107 6.17 -9.80 13.69
CA SER A 107 5.92 -9.67 15.13
C SER A 107 6.20 -8.24 15.66
N GLY A 108 6.50 -7.30 14.78
CA GLY A 108 6.87 -5.92 15.15
C GLY A 108 8.26 -5.81 15.78
N GLN A 109 9.15 -6.79 15.56
CA GLN A 109 10.53 -6.80 16.04
C GLN A 109 11.52 -6.42 14.93
N TRP A 110 12.65 -5.85 15.32
CA TRP A 110 13.71 -5.48 14.38
C TRP A 110 14.40 -6.73 13.83
N VAL A 111 14.33 -6.92 12.51
CA VAL A 111 15.27 -7.78 11.78
C VAL A 111 16.59 -7.03 11.58
N ARG A 112 16.48 -5.73 11.26
CA ARG A 112 17.56 -4.76 11.26
C ARG A 112 17.12 -3.51 11.99
N GLU A 113 17.91 -3.12 12.97
CA GLU A 113 17.69 -1.87 13.69
C GLU A 113 17.86 -0.66 12.77
N PRO A 114 17.20 0.48 13.09
CA PRO A 114 17.38 1.73 12.38
C PRO A 114 18.85 2.15 12.28
N VAL A 115 19.28 2.48 11.07
CA VAL A 115 20.63 2.98 10.80
C VAL A 115 20.62 4.50 10.66
N PHE A 116 21.44 5.18 11.47
CA PHE A 116 21.52 6.63 11.52
C PHE A 116 22.88 7.15 11.10
N SER A 117 22.93 8.41 10.68
CA SER A 117 24.15 9.19 10.47
C SER A 117 25.14 8.59 9.45
N GLN A 118 24.67 7.73 8.54
CA GLN A 118 25.50 7.16 7.49
C GLN A 118 24.66 6.74 6.28
N GLU A 119 25.24 6.86 5.08
CA GLU A 119 24.70 6.26 3.87
C GLU A 119 25.08 4.79 3.83
N THR A 120 24.09 3.90 3.70
CA THR A 120 24.34 2.46 3.61
C THR A 120 23.17 1.72 2.96
N ILE A 121 23.42 0.49 2.53
CA ILE A 121 22.37 -0.47 2.16
C ILE A 121 21.99 -1.25 3.43
N VAL A 122 20.72 -1.18 3.82
CA VAL A 122 20.15 -2.02 4.88
C VAL A 122 19.54 -3.25 4.25
N TRP A 123 20.00 -4.44 4.64
CA TRP A 123 19.54 -5.71 4.09
C TRP A 123 19.50 -6.81 5.16
N ALA A 124 18.64 -7.80 4.93
CA ALA A 124 18.56 -9.01 5.73
C ALA A 124 18.00 -10.16 4.89
N GLU A 125 18.33 -11.38 5.30
CA GLU A 125 17.57 -12.57 4.90
C GLU A 125 16.34 -12.67 5.82
N ILE A 126 15.19 -13.03 5.25
CA ILE A 126 13.93 -13.15 5.98
C ILE A 126 13.39 -14.57 5.86
N ASP A 127 12.83 -15.10 6.95
CA ASP A 127 12.12 -16.38 6.94
C ASP A 127 10.61 -16.13 6.77
N GLN A 128 10.07 -16.58 5.63
CA GLN A 128 8.65 -16.41 5.32
C GLN A 128 7.73 -17.21 6.25
N GLU A 129 8.26 -18.21 6.97
CA GLU A 129 7.49 -18.95 7.98
C GLU A 129 7.08 -18.04 9.16
N GLU A 130 7.84 -16.99 9.47
CA GLU A 130 7.50 -16.03 10.53
C GLU A 130 6.13 -15.39 10.31
N ARG A 131 5.70 -15.18 9.06
CA ARG A 131 4.36 -14.65 8.75
C ARG A 131 3.27 -15.62 9.13
N ARG A 132 3.47 -16.92 8.91
CA ARG A 132 2.50 -17.96 9.27
C ARG A 132 2.37 -18.06 10.79
N LEU A 133 3.50 -18.00 11.48
CA LEU A 133 3.54 -17.97 12.95
C LEU A 133 2.87 -16.71 13.52
N ALA A 134 3.12 -15.54 12.94
CA ALA A 134 2.46 -14.30 13.34
C ALA A 134 0.95 -14.38 13.19
N LYS A 135 0.46 -14.91 12.05
CA LYS A 135 -0.98 -15.16 11.83
C LYS A 135 -1.57 -16.19 12.79
N ALA A 136 -0.81 -17.19 13.22
CA ALA A 136 -1.30 -18.12 14.24
C ALA A 136 -1.55 -17.42 15.59
N TYR A 137 -0.83 -16.32 15.86
CA TYR A 137 -1.00 -15.52 17.08
C TYR A 137 -2.03 -14.39 16.92
N PHE A 138 -2.01 -13.66 15.80
CA PHE A 138 -2.88 -12.52 15.53
C PHE A 138 -3.26 -12.46 14.03
N ASP A 139 -4.54 -12.62 13.72
CA ASP A 139 -5.05 -12.76 12.33
C ASP A 139 -6.24 -11.84 12.07
N SER A 140 -5.96 -10.53 12.02
CA SER A 140 -6.93 -9.45 11.81
C SER A 140 -7.82 -9.66 10.58
N MET A 141 -7.21 -10.08 9.48
CA MET A 141 -7.86 -10.28 8.18
C MET A 141 -8.45 -11.69 7.97
N GLY A 142 -8.17 -12.63 8.87
CA GLY A 142 -8.68 -14.00 8.80
C GLY A 142 -9.74 -14.25 9.86
N HIS A 143 -9.47 -15.08 10.86
CA HIS A 143 -10.52 -15.51 11.79
C HIS A 143 -11.05 -14.42 12.75
N TYR A 144 -10.31 -13.32 12.94
CA TYR A 144 -10.84 -12.14 13.63
C TYR A 144 -11.72 -11.28 12.72
N SER A 145 -11.72 -11.52 11.41
CA SER A 145 -12.59 -10.80 10.48
C SER A 145 -14.05 -11.16 10.78
N ARG A 146 -14.79 -10.18 11.29
CA ARG A 146 -16.25 -10.27 11.50
C ARG A 146 -16.97 -10.00 10.19
N PHE A 147 -16.77 -10.90 9.22
CA PHE A 147 -17.38 -10.80 7.88
C PHE A 147 -18.91 -10.76 7.93
N ASP A 148 -19.52 -11.21 9.02
CA ASP A 148 -20.95 -11.13 9.30
C ASP A 148 -21.41 -9.71 9.71
N VAL A 149 -20.48 -8.83 10.08
CA VAL A 149 -20.75 -7.45 10.51
C VAL A 149 -20.35 -6.43 9.44
N LEU A 150 -19.14 -6.57 8.88
CA LEU A 150 -18.58 -5.62 7.92
C LEU A 150 -17.90 -6.35 6.78
N GLN A 151 -18.15 -5.86 5.56
CA GLN A 151 -17.46 -6.29 4.35
C GLN A 151 -16.92 -5.07 3.61
N LEU A 152 -15.64 -5.11 3.22
CA LEU A 152 -15.02 -4.12 2.35
C LEU A 152 -15.16 -4.57 0.89
N LEU A 153 -15.94 -3.84 0.10
CA LEU A 153 -16.05 -4.03 -1.34
C LEU A 153 -15.16 -3.02 -2.04
N ILE A 154 -14.11 -3.51 -2.70
CA ILE A 154 -13.19 -2.67 -3.47
C ILE A 154 -13.73 -2.58 -4.90
N ARG A 155 -13.94 -1.35 -5.37
CA ARG A 155 -14.21 -1.10 -6.79
C ARG A 155 -12.89 -1.24 -7.56
N GLU A 156 -12.89 -2.08 -8.59
CA GLU A 156 -11.69 -2.30 -9.41
C GLU A 156 -11.56 -1.29 -10.56
N GLU A 157 -12.64 -0.56 -10.86
CA GLU A 157 -12.67 0.51 -11.85
C GLU A 157 -12.16 1.84 -11.26
N GLY A 158 -11.41 2.59 -12.07
CA GLY A 158 -10.92 3.92 -11.70
C GLY A 158 -12.02 4.96 -11.52
N TRP A 159 -11.74 5.98 -10.70
CA TRP A 159 -12.53 7.20 -10.66
C TRP A 159 -12.00 8.19 -11.69
N GLU A 160 -12.88 8.78 -12.50
CA GLU A 160 -12.58 10.03 -13.19
C GLU A 160 -12.88 11.21 -12.25
N PRO A 161 -11.95 12.16 -12.03
CA PRO A 161 -12.14 13.32 -11.14
C PRO A 161 -13.37 14.16 -11.48
N THR A 162 -13.77 14.11 -12.75
CA THR A 162 -15.04 14.59 -13.28
C THR A 162 -15.60 13.48 -14.14
N PRO A 163 -16.66 12.76 -13.70
CA PRO A 163 -17.31 11.83 -14.62
C PRO A 163 -17.71 12.62 -15.86
N ARG A 164 -17.42 12.10 -17.05
CA ARG A 164 -18.01 12.68 -18.27
C ARG A 164 -19.51 12.84 -18.02
N PRO A 165 -20.06 14.06 -18.08
CA PRO A 165 -21.48 14.23 -17.86
C PRO A 165 -22.20 13.41 -18.93
N GLU A 166 -22.91 12.38 -18.50
CA GLU A 166 -23.81 11.67 -19.40
C GLU A 166 -24.85 12.68 -19.87
N PRO A 167 -24.99 12.89 -21.20
CA PRO A 167 -25.95 13.84 -21.70
C PRO A 167 -27.34 13.39 -21.26
N ARG A 168 -28.06 14.29 -20.60
CA ARG A 168 -29.40 13.99 -20.08
C ARG A 168 -30.33 13.68 -21.26
N PRO A 169 -31.33 12.81 -21.10
CA PRO A 169 -32.27 12.49 -22.19
C PRO A 169 -32.91 13.73 -22.84
N ARG A 170 -33.10 14.81 -22.07
CA ARG A 170 -33.59 16.10 -22.58
C ARG A 170 -32.59 16.77 -23.54
N GLU A 171 -31.30 16.77 -23.22
CA GLU A 171 -30.25 17.38 -24.04
C GLU A 171 -30.06 16.60 -25.34
N LEU A 172 -30.19 15.28 -25.29
CA LEU A 172 -30.21 14.43 -26.47
C LEU A 172 -31.43 14.69 -27.36
N ARG A 173 -32.63 14.93 -26.79
CA ARG A 173 -33.83 15.32 -27.55
C ARG A 173 -33.67 16.69 -28.20
N GLU A 174 -33.21 17.69 -27.44
CA GLU A 174 -32.96 19.04 -27.95
C GLU A 174 -31.91 19.04 -29.08
N ALA A 175 -30.86 18.21 -28.97
CA ALA A 175 -29.88 18.02 -30.03
C ALA A 175 -30.46 17.28 -31.24
N ALA A 176 -31.25 16.24 -31.01
CA ALA A 176 -31.91 15.48 -32.08
C ALA A 176 -32.81 16.39 -32.94
N ASP A 177 -33.62 17.23 -32.29
CA ASP A 177 -34.48 18.20 -32.95
C ASP A 177 -33.66 19.29 -33.68
N ARG A 178 -32.63 19.84 -33.02
CA ARG A 178 -31.78 20.91 -33.59
C ARG A 178 -31.02 20.48 -34.84
N PHE A 179 -30.54 19.24 -34.88
CA PHE A 179 -29.74 18.72 -35.97
C PHE A 179 -30.55 17.83 -36.93
N GLU A 180 -31.88 17.77 -36.76
CA GLU A 180 -32.81 16.99 -37.58
C GLU A 180 -32.41 15.50 -37.69
N VAL A 181 -31.90 14.93 -36.59
CA VAL A 181 -31.55 13.51 -36.50
C VAL A 181 -32.54 12.76 -35.64
N ARG A 182 -32.73 11.47 -35.92
CA ARG A 182 -33.58 10.60 -35.09
C ARG A 182 -33.00 10.44 -33.69
N PHE A 183 -33.82 10.70 -32.66
CA PHE A 183 -33.44 10.56 -31.26
C PHE A 183 -32.83 9.19 -30.93
N ASP A 184 -33.51 8.08 -31.27
CA ASP A 184 -33.00 6.73 -30.96
C ASP A 184 -31.64 6.45 -31.61
N ARG A 185 -31.37 7.05 -32.78
CA ARG A 185 -30.09 6.89 -33.48
C ARG A 185 -28.98 7.69 -32.80
N LEU A 186 -29.30 8.90 -32.34
CA LEU A 186 -28.38 9.74 -31.58
C LEU A 186 -28.05 9.13 -30.22
N GLU A 187 -29.05 8.62 -29.51
CA GLU A 187 -28.93 7.93 -28.22
C GLU A 187 -28.01 6.70 -28.34
N ALA A 188 -28.27 5.81 -29.29
CA ALA A 188 -27.42 4.64 -29.55
C ALA A 188 -25.98 5.00 -29.95
N MET A 189 -25.78 6.11 -30.67
CA MET A 189 -24.43 6.59 -31.03
C MET A 189 -23.66 7.08 -29.81
N VAL A 190 -24.32 7.81 -28.91
CA VAL A 190 -23.73 8.32 -27.67
C VAL A 190 -23.39 7.17 -26.73
N GLU A 191 -24.30 6.21 -26.52
CA GLU A 191 -24.02 5.01 -25.72
C GLU A 191 -22.80 4.23 -26.24
N ARG A 192 -22.68 4.09 -27.57
CA ARG A 192 -21.53 3.42 -28.18
C ARG A 192 -20.22 4.17 -27.99
N LEU A 193 -20.25 5.51 -27.95
CA LEU A 193 -19.06 6.33 -27.70
C LEU A 193 -18.67 6.33 -26.21
N LEU A 194 -19.65 6.26 -25.31
CA LEU A 194 -19.41 6.18 -23.86
C LEU A 194 -18.92 4.80 -23.41
N ARG A 195 -19.24 3.72 -24.16
CA ARG A 195 -18.77 2.35 -23.88
C ARG A 195 -17.41 1.99 -24.52
N ARG A 196 -16.75 2.90 -25.24
CA ARG A 196 -15.44 2.62 -25.86
C ARG A 196 -14.30 3.03 -24.92
N GLU A 197 -14.08 2.20 -23.91
CA GLU A 197 -12.78 1.92 -23.25
C GLU A 197 -12.76 0.44 -22.86
#